data_AF-A0ABD5BP16-F1
#
_entry.id   AF-A0ABD5BP16-F1
#
_cell.length_a   1.000
_cell.length_b   1.000
_cell.length_c   1.000
_cell.angle_alpha   90.00
_cell.angle_beta   90.00
_cell.angle_gamma   90.00
#
_symmetry.space_group_name_H-M   'P 1'
#
loop_
_entity.id
_entity.type
_entity.pdbx_description
1 polymer ?
#
loop_
_entity_poly.entity_id
_entity_poly.type
_entity_poly.pdbx_seq_one_letter_code
_entity_poly.pdbx_strand_id
1 'polypeptide(L)'
;ERRNPASLTKLMTGLVIDHALDQHKIGLDDVVTVGKDAWAQGNPVFKGSSLMFLKPGDRVTVRDLSRGIIIDSGNDACVAMADYVAGSQANFVKLMNEKSAQLGLQNTH
;
A
#
# COMPACT_ATOMS: atom_id res chain seq x y z
N GLU A 1 -22.17 10.94 9.16
CA GLU A 1 -21.52 10.34 10.35
C GLU A 1 -20.16 9.79 9.95
N ARG A 2 -19.12 9.95 10.78
CA ARG A 2 -17.78 9.38 10.53
C ARG A 2 -17.70 7.97 11.11
N ARG A 3 -17.17 7.02 10.34
CA ARG A 3 -17.02 5.61 10.76
C ARG A 3 -15.61 5.12 10.44
N ASN A 4 -15.11 4.16 11.21
CA ASN A 4 -13.82 3.56 10.92
C ASN A 4 -13.93 2.70 9.64
N PRO A 5 -13.13 2.99 8.59
CA PRO A 5 -13.20 2.27 7.32
C PRO A 5 -12.57 0.86 7.38
N ALA A 6 -11.77 0.54 8.40
CA ALA A 6 -11.00 -0.71 8.45
C ALA A 6 -10.25 -0.96 7.13
N SER A 7 -10.34 -2.17 6.56
CA SER A 7 -9.66 -2.52 5.30
C SER A 7 -10.13 -1.73 4.07
N LEU A 8 -11.25 -1.00 4.14
CA LEU A 8 -11.66 -0.11 3.02
C LEU A 8 -10.63 1.00 2.77
N THR A 9 -9.77 1.32 3.74
CA THR A 9 -8.62 2.20 3.54
C THR A 9 -7.73 1.76 2.38
N LYS A 10 -7.66 0.46 2.07
CA LYS A 10 -6.87 -0.06 0.95
C LYS A 10 -7.37 0.41 -0.42
N LEU A 11 -8.60 0.89 -0.53
CA LEU A 11 -9.08 1.55 -1.75
C LEU A 11 -8.28 2.83 -2.02
N MET A 12 -8.01 3.64 -0.98
CA MET A 12 -7.15 4.82 -1.11
C MET A 12 -5.69 4.43 -1.36
N THR A 13 -5.20 3.36 -0.74
CA THR A 13 -3.86 2.80 -1.04
C THR A 13 -3.74 2.45 -2.53
N GLY A 14 -4.69 1.70 -3.08
CA GLY A 14 -4.72 1.35 -4.50
C GLY A 14 -4.80 2.58 -5.40
N LEU A 15 -5.61 3.57 -5.02
CA LEU A 15 -5.76 4.80 -5.80
C LEU A 15 -4.48 5.66 -5.86
N VAL A 16 -3.70 5.72 -4.78
CA VAL A 16 -2.40 6.41 -4.78
C VAL A 16 -1.39 5.69 -5.66
N ILE A 17 -1.38 4.34 -5.64
CA ILE A 17 -0.53 3.53 -6.51
C ILE A 17 -0.93 3.72 -7.98
N ASP A 18 -2.22 3.65 -8.29
CA ASP A 18 -2.78 3.90 -9.62
C ASP A 18 -2.39 5.30 -10.14
N HIS A 19 -2.49 6.33 -9.29
CA HIS A 19 -2.08 7.67 -9.67
C HIS A 19 -0.57 7.78 -9.94
N ALA A 20 0.28 7.04 -9.23
CA ALA A 20 1.71 6.99 -9.51
C ALA A 20 2.03 6.29 -10.85
N LEU A 21 1.27 5.25 -11.20
CA LEU A 21 1.34 4.57 -12.51
C LEU A 21 0.88 5.51 -13.65
N ASP A 22 -0.24 6.20 -13.45
CA ASP A 22 -0.80 7.18 -14.41
C ASP A 22 0.17 8.34 -14.68
N GLN A 23 0.89 8.79 -13.64
CA GLN A 23 1.94 9.81 -13.77
C GLN A 23 3.27 9.30 -14.31
N HIS A 24 3.36 8.02 -14.70
CA HIS A 24 4.60 7.36 -15.14
C HIS A 24 5.78 7.48 -14.16
N LYS A 25 5.49 7.62 -12.85
CA LYS A 25 6.52 7.63 -11.80
C LYS A 25 7.02 6.23 -11.47
N ILE A 26 6.17 5.24 -11.69
CA ILE A 26 6.44 3.80 -11.57
C ILE A 26 5.77 3.08 -12.75
N GLY A 27 6.23 1.87 -13.05
CA GLY A 27 5.67 0.95 -14.03
C GLY A 27 5.16 -0.35 -13.40
N LEU A 28 4.20 -1.01 -14.04
CA LEU A 28 3.63 -2.28 -13.54
C LEU A 28 4.68 -3.40 -13.46
N ASP A 29 5.68 -3.36 -14.33
CA ASP A 29 6.72 -4.39 -14.41
C ASP A 29 7.97 -4.01 -13.61
N ASP A 30 7.94 -2.87 -12.90
CA ASP A 30 9.01 -2.48 -11.99
C ASP A 30 9.12 -3.50 -10.86
N VAL A 31 10.36 -3.81 -10.49
CA VAL A 31 10.66 -4.80 -9.46
C VAL A 31 10.93 -4.10 -8.12
N VAL A 32 10.05 -4.36 -7.16
CA VAL A 32 10.18 -3.89 -5.78
C VAL A 32 10.95 -4.92 -4.97
N THR A 33 11.92 -4.46 -4.18
CA THR A 33 12.63 -5.31 -3.21
C THR A 33 11.96 -5.16 -1.85
N VAL A 34 11.45 -6.26 -1.31
CA VAL A 34 10.70 -6.27 -0.06
C VAL A 34 11.64 -5.99 1.13
N GLY A 35 11.30 -4.96 1.91
CA GLY A 35 12.00 -4.59 3.14
C GLY A 35 11.57 -5.42 4.35
N LYS A 36 12.25 -5.20 5.48
CA LYS A 36 11.89 -5.87 6.76
C LYS A 36 10.52 -5.45 7.28
N ASP A 37 10.10 -4.22 7.00
CA ASP A 37 8.85 -3.65 7.51
C ASP A 37 7.61 -4.33 6.92
N ALA A 38 7.73 -4.87 5.70
CA ALA A 38 6.70 -5.64 5.01
C ALA A 38 6.72 -7.14 5.38
N TRP A 39 7.54 -7.58 6.33
CA TRP A 39 7.62 -8.99 6.71
C TRP A 39 6.71 -9.32 7.89
N ALA A 40 5.66 -10.12 7.62
CA ALA A 40 4.67 -10.51 8.61
C ALA A 40 5.25 -11.14 9.88
N GLN A 41 6.21 -12.05 9.75
CA GLN A 41 6.78 -12.76 10.90
C GLN A 41 7.70 -11.86 11.75
N GLY A 42 8.28 -10.82 11.15
CA GLY A 42 9.12 -9.84 11.86
C GLY A 42 8.34 -8.69 12.50
N ASN A 43 7.04 -8.57 12.24
CA ASN A 43 6.25 -7.41 12.65
C ASN A 43 4.91 -7.85 13.30
N PRO A 44 4.75 -7.69 14.64
CA PRO A 44 3.58 -8.16 15.38
C PRO A 44 2.28 -7.45 14.99
N VAL A 45 2.34 -6.27 14.34
CA VAL A 45 1.17 -5.54 13.85
C VAL A 45 0.36 -6.38 12.86
N PHE A 46 1.00 -7.28 12.13
CA PHE A 46 0.34 -8.12 11.14
C PHE A 46 -0.33 -9.37 11.69
N LYS A 47 -0.20 -9.66 13.00
CA LYS A 47 -0.72 -10.89 13.60
C LYS A 47 -2.24 -10.98 13.43
N GLY A 48 -2.71 -12.02 12.75
CA GLY A 48 -4.13 -12.28 12.51
C GLY A 48 -4.74 -11.44 11.37
N SER A 49 -3.92 -10.75 10.58
CA SER A 49 -4.37 -9.94 9.45
C SER A 49 -4.18 -10.65 8.11
N SER A 50 -4.81 -10.13 7.05
CA SER A 50 -4.63 -10.65 5.69
C SER A 50 -3.27 -10.26 5.10
N LEU A 51 -2.64 -11.21 4.39
CA LEU A 51 -1.23 -11.14 3.97
C LEU A 51 -1.05 -11.75 2.57
N MET A 52 -0.05 -11.23 1.85
CA MET A 52 0.53 -11.84 0.64
C MET A 52 1.70 -12.80 0.99
N PHE A 53 2.15 -12.80 2.25
CA PHE A 53 3.22 -13.63 2.81
C PHE A 53 4.62 -13.30 2.26
N LEU A 54 4.91 -12.01 2.11
CA LEU A 54 6.20 -11.51 1.64
C LEU A 54 7.34 -11.73 2.65
N LYS A 55 8.58 -11.88 2.16
CA LYS A 55 9.80 -12.00 2.96
C LYS A 55 10.85 -10.95 2.56
N PRO A 56 11.72 -10.50 3.49
CA PRO A 56 12.75 -9.54 3.18
C PRO A 56 13.69 -10.05 2.09
N GLY A 57 13.96 -9.22 1.08
CA GLY A 57 14.77 -9.57 -0.08
C GLY A 57 13.99 -10.20 -1.24
N ASP A 58 12.70 -10.54 -1.06
CA ASP A 58 11.85 -10.94 -2.18
C ASP A 58 11.81 -9.82 -3.23
N ARG A 59 11.78 -10.21 -4.50
CA ARG A 59 11.73 -9.32 -5.66
C ARG A 59 10.40 -9.54 -6.36
N VAL A 60 9.47 -8.61 -6.18
CA VAL A 60 8.08 -8.75 -6.63
C VAL A 60 7.73 -7.57 -7.54
N THR A 61 6.99 -7.83 -8.62
CA THR A 61 6.57 -6.76 -9.52
C THR A 61 5.53 -5.86 -8.85
N VAL A 62 5.47 -4.59 -9.24
CA VAL A 62 4.38 -3.68 -8.84
C VAL A 62 3.02 -4.30 -9.14
N ARG A 63 2.86 -4.93 -10.30
CA ARG A 63 1.64 -5.64 -10.70
C ARG A 63 1.22 -6.72 -9.69
N ASP A 64 2.15 -7.55 -9.26
CA ASP A 64 1.82 -8.64 -8.33
C ASP A 64 1.59 -8.13 -6.90
N LEU A 65 2.30 -7.08 -6.48
CA LEU A 65 2.00 -6.39 -5.22
C LEU A 65 0.62 -5.73 -5.25
N SER A 66 0.24 -5.09 -6.36
CA SER A 66 -1.12 -4.56 -6.55
C SER A 66 -2.17 -5.66 -6.46
N ARG A 67 -1.91 -6.84 -7.03
CA ARG A 67 -2.79 -8.02 -6.86
C ARG A 67 -2.89 -8.45 -5.41
N GLY A 68 -1.78 -8.51 -4.67
CA GLY A 68 -1.80 -8.84 -3.24
C GLY A 68 -2.62 -7.85 -2.41
N ILE A 69 -2.56 -6.55 -2.74
CA ILE A 69 -3.39 -5.53 -2.07
C ILE A 69 -4.88 -5.72 -2.39
N ILE A 70 -5.22 -5.96 -3.66
CA ILE A 70 -6.61 -5.95 -4.14
C ILE A 70 -7.33 -7.27 -3.87
N ILE A 71 -6.66 -8.39 -4.12
CA ILE A 71 -7.23 -9.74 -4.05
C ILE A 71 -7.09 -10.30 -2.63
N ASP A 72 -5.88 -10.26 -2.08
CA ASP A 72 -5.62 -10.85 -0.76
C ASP A 72 -5.90 -9.88 0.38
N SER A 73 -6.15 -8.59 0.09
CA SER A 73 -6.19 -7.52 1.09
C SER A 73 -4.89 -7.48 1.92
N GLY A 74 -3.76 -7.84 1.30
CA GLY A 74 -2.47 -8.04 1.96
C GLY A 74 -1.90 -6.76 2.56
N ASN A 75 -1.76 -6.75 3.89
CA ASN A 75 -1.20 -5.59 4.61
C ASN A 75 0.30 -5.43 4.38
N ASP A 76 1.03 -6.53 4.24
CA ASP A 76 2.45 -6.58 3.87
C ASP A 76 2.70 -5.97 2.49
N ALA A 77 1.86 -6.29 1.51
CA ALA A 77 1.93 -5.70 0.18
C ALA A 77 1.70 -4.18 0.20
N CYS A 78 0.79 -3.69 1.07
CA CYS A 78 0.61 -2.24 1.27
C CYS A 78 1.88 -1.56 1.77
N VAL A 79 2.59 -2.17 2.73
CA VAL A 79 3.85 -1.60 3.26
C VAL A 79 4.94 -1.59 2.20
N ALA A 80 5.14 -2.70 1.47
CA ALA A 80 6.13 -2.76 0.40
C ALA A 80 5.89 -1.71 -0.69
N MET A 81 4.63 -1.51 -1.10
CA MET A 81 4.28 -0.47 -2.07
C MET A 81 4.41 0.94 -1.51
N ALA A 82 4.10 1.16 -0.23
CA ALA A 82 4.24 2.47 0.40
C ALA A 82 5.71 2.92 0.45
N ASP A 83 6.60 2.02 0.81
CA ASP A 83 8.04 2.28 0.84
C ASP A 83 8.59 2.51 -0.57
N TYR A 84 8.13 1.73 -1.56
CA TYR A 84 8.55 1.89 -2.95
C TYR A 84 8.09 3.22 -3.58
N VAL A 85 6.82 3.59 -3.37
CA VAL A 85 6.21 4.77 -4.01
C VAL A 85 6.62 6.08 -3.32
N ALA A 86 6.74 6.08 -2.00
CA ALA A 86 6.90 7.33 -1.22
C ALA A 86 8.15 7.35 -0.31
N GLY A 87 8.97 6.29 -0.36
CA GLY A 87 10.17 6.13 0.48
C GLY A 87 9.88 5.82 1.95
N SER A 88 8.63 5.93 2.41
CA SER A 88 8.18 5.54 3.74
C SER A 88 6.66 5.49 3.83
N GLN A 89 6.14 4.68 4.76
CA GLN A 89 4.72 4.65 5.12
C GLN A 89 4.16 6.04 5.51
N ALA A 90 4.92 6.85 6.26
CA ALA A 90 4.48 8.18 6.69
C ALA A 90 4.28 9.13 5.51
N ASN A 91 5.19 9.11 4.52
CA ASN A 91 5.02 9.91 3.31
C ASN A 91 3.87 9.37 2.45
N PHE A 92 3.69 8.06 2.38
CA PHE A 92 2.56 7.47 1.66
C PHE A 92 1.21 7.89 2.26
N VAL A 93 1.09 7.93 3.59
CA VAL A 93 -0.11 8.43 4.27
C VAL A 93 -0.38 9.91 3.98
N LYS A 94 0.67 10.73 3.78
CA LYS A 94 0.50 12.11 3.31
C LYS A 94 -0.12 12.15 1.92
N LEU A 95 0.37 11.32 0.98
CA LEU A 95 -0.20 11.21 -0.37
C LEU A 95 -1.66 10.74 -0.34
N MET A 96 -2.00 9.79 0.53
CA MET A 96 -3.39 9.34 0.72
C MET A 96 -4.31 10.49 1.19
N ASN A 97 -3.82 11.29 2.13
CA ASN A 97 -4.56 12.45 2.65
C ASN A 97 -4.67 13.59 1.62
N GLU A 98 -3.61 13.86 0.87
CA GLU A 98 -3.64 14.80 -0.25
C GLU A 98 -4.65 14.37 -1.32
N LYS A 99 -4.67 13.07 -1.67
CA LYS A 99 -5.65 12.52 -2.62
C LYS A 99 -7.07 12.62 -2.10
N SER A 100 -7.30 12.34 -0.81
CA SER A 100 -8.58 12.54 -0.13
C SER A 100 -9.08 13.98 -0.25
N ALA A 101 -8.20 14.96 -0.01
CA ALA A 101 -8.51 16.38 -0.13
C ALA A 101 -8.82 16.80 -1.57
N GLN A 102 -8.03 16.32 -2.55
CA GLN A 102 -8.25 16.59 -3.98
C GLN A 102 -9.61 16.07 -4.47
N LEU A 103 -10.08 14.94 -3.92
CA LEU A 103 -11.38 14.35 -4.23
C LEU A 103 -12.54 14.98 -3.45
N GLY A 104 -12.27 15.93 -2.56
CA GLY A 104 -13.30 16.58 -1.73
C GLY A 104 -13.90 15.65 -0.67
N LEU A 105 -13.17 14.63 -0.19
CA LEU A 105 -13.66 13.68 0.81
C LEU A 105 -13.59 14.29 2.24
N GLN A 106 -14.54 15.16 2.57
CA GLN A 106 -14.55 15.97 3.80
C GLN A 106 -14.64 15.18 5.13
N ASN A 107 -14.88 13.87 5.08
CA ASN A 107 -15.07 13.00 6.24
C ASN A 107 -14.07 11.83 6.31
N THR A 108 -12.91 11.99 5.67
CA THR A 108 -11.87 10.95 5.53
C THR A 108 -10.52 11.50 5.98
N HIS A 109 -9.74 10.69 6.74
CA HIS A 109 -8.36 10.98 7.16
C HIS A 109 -7.54 9.69 7.22
#